data_AF-A0A368L2G8-F1
#
_entry.id   AF-A0A368L2G8-F1
#
_cell.length_a   1.000
_cell.length_b   1.000
_cell.length_c   1.000
_cell.angle_alpha   90.00
_cell.angle_beta   90.00
_cell.angle_gamma   90.00
#
_symmetry.space_group_name_H-M   'P 1'
#
loop_
_entity.id
_entity.type
_entity.pdbx_description
1 polymer ?
#
loop_
_entity_poly.entity_id
_entity_poly.type
_entity_poly.pdbx_seq_one_letter_code
_entity_poly.pdbx_strand_id
1 'polypeptide(L)'
;MTNGAVARASLLAEAWGRAVRVVALDALESGASIDDLAAGAEHLVAVGDGESWLRHGALLRRIRSSGDVLVAAECRSELRSIAGERSLPPYAESRAGRAWLVSSSAPPLRVLLPV
;
A
#
# COMPACT_ATOMS: atom_id res chain seq x y z
N MET A 1 6.52 -2.04 16.89
CA MET A 1 5.62 -3.14 16.47
C MET A 1 5.84 -3.42 14.98
N THR A 2 7.07 -3.77 14.61
CA THR A 2 7.61 -3.70 13.22
C THR A 2 7.39 -4.99 12.40
N ASN A 3 6.69 -5.99 12.95
CA ASN A 3 6.55 -7.31 12.31
C ASN A 3 5.37 -7.41 11.32
N GLY A 4 4.46 -6.44 11.31
CA GLY A 4 3.22 -6.50 10.52
C GLY A 4 3.43 -6.30 9.02
N ALA A 5 4.18 -5.28 8.62
CA ALA A 5 4.37 -4.94 7.21
C ALA A 5 5.18 -6.00 6.45
N VAL A 6 6.24 -6.53 7.05
CA VAL A 6 7.08 -7.59 6.47
C VAL A 6 6.29 -8.90 6.31
N ALA A 7 5.54 -9.30 7.34
CA ALA A 7 4.67 -10.48 7.26
C ALA A 7 3.60 -10.31 6.16
N ARG A 8 2.96 -9.13 6.10
CA ARG A 8 1.97 -8.79 5.08
C ARG A 8 2.58 -8.84 3.67
N ALA A 9 3.77 -8.28 3.47
CA ALA A 9 4.46 -8.31 2.20
C ALA A 9 4.75 -9.75 1.74
N SER A 10 5.16 -10.61 2.68
CA SER A 10 5.45 -12.03 2.40
C SER A 10 4.20 -12.78 1.96
N LEU A 11 3.07 -12.62 2.67
CA LEU A 11 1.79 -13.24 2.32
C LEU A 11 1.28 -12.80 0.94
N LEU A 12 1.41 -11.51 0.63
CA LEU A 12 1.01 -10.98 -0.67
C LEU A 12 1.91 -11.49 -1.80
N ALA A 13 3.22 -11.58 -1.56
CA ALA A 13 4.16 -12.14 -2.53
C ALA A 13 3.86 -13.61 -2.84
N GLU A 14 3.53 -14.40 -1.81
CA GLU A 14 3.13 -15.80 -1.98
C GLU A 14 1.82 -15.92 -2.76
N ALA A 15 0.80 -15.13 -2.41
CA ALA A 15 -0.52 -15.19 -3.03
C ALA A 15 -0.52 -14.74 -4.50
N TRP A 16 0.28 -13.74 -4.86
CA TRP A 16 0.33 -13.20 -6.23
C TRP A 16 1.42 -13.80 -7.11
N GLY A 17 2.41 -14.46 -6.51
CA GLY A 17 3.52 -15.08 -7.22
C GLY A 17 4.44 -14.06 -7.92
N ARG A 18 5.25 -14.56 -8.86
CA ARG A 18 6.38 -13.81 -9.43
C ARG A 18 6.04 -12.62 -10.34
N ALA A 19 4.79 -12.50 -10.79
CA ALA A 19 4.37 -11.38 -11.66
C ALA A 19 4.29 -10.06 -10.88
N VAL A 20 4.02 -10.15 -9.57
CA VAL A 20 3.91 -9.01 -8.66
C VAL A 20 5.10 -9.03 -7.72
N ARG A 21 5.94 -7.99 -7.81
CA ARG A 21 6.96 -7.77 -6.80
C ARG A 21 6.36 -7.06 -5.61
N VAL A 22 6.50 -7.67 -4.43
CA VAL A 22 6.06 -7.07 -3.18
C VAL A 22 7.28 -6.70 -2.33
N VAL A 23 7.32 -5.46 -1.85
CA VAL A 23 8.40 -4.94 -1.00
C VAL A 23 7.84 -4.35 0.29
N ALA A 24 8.51 -4.60 1.42
CA ALA A 24 8.19 -3.96 2.69
C ALA A 24 9.00 -2.67 2.82
N LEU A 25 8.34 -1.55 3.10
CA LEU A 25 9.00 -0.24 3.24
C LEU A 25 10.04 -0.23 4.36
N ASP A 26 9.78 -0.93 5.45
CA ASP A 26 10.69 -1.04 6.60
C ASP A 26 12.04 -1.68 6.24
N ALA A 27 12.08 -2.44 5.14
CA ALA A 27 13.28 -3.09 4.62
C ALA A 27 13.99 -2.26 3.54
N LEU A 28 13.42 -1.12 3.12
CA LEU A 28 14.01 -0.28 2.08
C LEU A 28 14.94 0.77 2.67
N GLU A 29 16.03 1.04 1.95
CA GLU A 29 16.87 2.19 2.23
C GLU A 29 16.15 3.50 1.87
N SER A 30 16.49 4.57 2.58
CA SER A 30 15.99 5.91 2.25
C SER A 30 16.46 6.30 0.85
N GLY A 31 15.54 6.70 -0.01
CA GLY A 31 15.84 7.09 -1.39
C GLY A 31 15.64 6.00 -2.45
N ALA A 32 15.14 4.81 -2.08
CA ALA A 32 14.78 3.77 -3.05
C ALA A 32 13.89 4.32 -4.18
N SER A 33 14.30 4.09 -5.43
CA SER A 33 13.56 4.50 -6.62
C SER A 33 12.47 3.49 -6.98
N ILE A 34 11.32 3.97 -7.46
CA ILE A 34 10.25 3.10 -7.94
C ILE A 34 10.70 2.24 -9.14
N ASP A 35 11.58 2.79 -9.99
CA ASP A 35 12.04 2.12 -11.21
C ASP A 35 12.96 0.94 -10.85
N ASP A 36 13.85 1.12 -9.88
CA ASP A 36 14.72 0.06 -9.37
C ASP A 36 13.90 -1.04 -8.68
N LEU A 37 12.91 -0.64 -7.88
CA LEU A 37 12.03 -1.58 -7.20
C LEU A 37 11.21 -2.40 -8.20
N ALA A 38 10.68 -1.78 -9.26
CA ALA A 38 9.86 -2.44 -10.27
C ALA A 38 10.67 -3.27 -11.30
N ALA A 39 12.00 -3.17 -11.32
CA ALA A 39 12.84 -3.76 -12.36
C ALA A 39 12.60 -5.28 -12.54
N GLY A 40 12.07 -5.67 -13.70
CA GLY A 40 11.82 -7.08 -14.04
C GLY A 40 10.55 -7.67 -13.40
N ALA A 41 9.65 -6.85 -12.87
CA ALA A 41 8.31 -7.25 -12.45
C ALA A 41 7.24 -6.54 -13.31
N GLU A 42 6.10 -7.19 -13.54
CA GLU A 42 4.97 -6.57 -14.26
C GLU A 42 4.23 -5.58 -13.35
N HIS A 43 4.20 -5.87 -12.05
CA HIS A 43 3.58 -5.03 -11.04
C HIS A 43 4.47 -4.89 -9.81
N LEU A 44 4.42 -3.73 -9.17
CA LEU A 44 5.09 -3.44 -7.90
C LEU A 44 4.05 -3.09 -6.84
N VAL A 45 4.17 -3.72 -5.67
CA VAL A 45 3.40 -3.40 -4.48
C VAL A 45 4.35 -3.09 -3.33
N ALA A 46 4.25 -1.90 -2.77
CA ALA A 46 4.96 -1.52 -1.57
C ALA A 46 4.03 -1.58 -0.36
N VAL A 47 4.49 -2.18 0.74
CA VAL A 47 3.71 -2.42 1.95
C VAL A 47 4.42 -1.78 3.13
N GLY A 48 3.69 -0.99 3.92
CA GLY A 48 4.23 -0.34 5.11
C GLY A 48 3.11 0.25 5.95
N ASP A 49 3.43 0.57 7.19
CA ASP A 49 2.56 1.38 8.04
C ASP A 49 2.65 2.87 7.67
N GLY A 50 1.80 3.69 8.30
CA GLY A 50 1.79 5.13 8.06
C GLY A 50 3.12 5.82 8.35
N GLU A 51 3.90 5.37 9.34
CA GLU A 51 5.20 5.97 9.66
C GLU A 51 6.21 5.71 8.54
N SER A 52 6.30 4.46 8.08
CA SER A 52 7.19 4.08 6.98
C SER A 52 6.81 4.78 5.68
N TRP A 53 5.52 4.91 5.37
CA TRP A 53 5.11 5.70 4.22
C TRP A 53 5.54 7.17 4.29
N LEU A 54 5.41 7.80 5.47
CA LEU A 54 5.84 9.18 5.67
C LEU A 54 7.37 9.33 5.58
N ARG A 55 8.13 8.34 6.06
CA ARG A 55 9.59 8.24 5.90
C ARG A 55 9.98 8.16 4.41
N HIS A 56 9.25 7.39 3.61
CA HIS A 56 9.47 7.23 2.17
C HIS A 56 8.61 8.21 1.33
N GLY A 57 8.52 9.48 1.74
CA GLY A 57 7.57 10.45 1.17
C GLY A 57 7.71 10.72 -0.35
N ALA A 58 8.90 10.54 -0.94
CA ALA A 58 9.08 10.64 -2.39
C ALA A 58 8.37 9.51 -3.14
N LEU A 59 8.51 8.27 -2.65
CA LEU A 59 7.83 7.09 -3.18
C LEU A 59 6.31 7.22 -3.02
N LEU A 60 5.84 7.66 -1.85
CA LEU A 60 4.42 7.91 -1.62
C LEU A 60 3.82 8.90 -2.63
N ARG A 61 4.51 10.04 -2.88
CA ARG A 61 4.06 11.03 -3.87
C ARG A 61 3.99 10.45 -5.28
N ARG A 62 4.99 9.64 -5.67
CA ARG A 62 5.04 8.99 -6.98
C ARG A 62 3.92 7.97 -7.15
N ILE A 63 3.68 7.13 -6.14
CA ILE A 63 2.58 6.15 -6.18
C ILE A 63 1.24 6.87 -6.28
N ARG A 64 0.99 7.88 -5.45
CA ARG A 64 -0.26 8.65 -5.51
C ARG A 64 -0.51 9.36 -6.85
N SER A 65 0.54 9.73 -7.59
CA SER A 65 0.37 10.42 -8.86
C SER A 65 0.14 9.47 -10.05
N SER A 66 0.45 8.18 -9.91
CA SER A 66 0.53 7.27 -11.06
C SER A 66 0.04 5.85 -10.83
N GLY A 67 -0.28 5.50 -9.59
CA GLY A 67 -0.81 4.21 -9.22
C GLY A 67 -1.87 4.35 -8.13
N ASP A 68 -2.21 3.22 -7.56
CA ASP A 68 -3.26 3.12 -6.56
C ASP A 68 -2.69 2.96 -5.15
N VAL A 69 -3.43 3.43 -4.16
CA VAL A 69 -3.11 3.27 -2.74
C VAL A 69 -4.18 2.40 -2.10
N LEU A 70 -3.73 1.31 -1.47
CA LEU A 70 -4.57 0.43 -0.67
C LEU A 70 -4.39 0.77 0.81
N VAL A 71 -5.48 1.07 1.51
CA VAL A 71 -5.48 1.32 2.95
C VAL A 71 -6.35 0.28 3.64
N ALA A 72 -5.77 -0.52 4.51
CA ALA A 72 -6.52 -1.51 5.29
C ALA A 72 -7.62 -0.84 6.12
N ALA A 73 -8.76 -1.51 6.29
CA ALA A 73 -9.90 -0.95 7.01
C ALA A 73 -9.58 -0.67 8.50
N GLU A 74 -8.64 -1.41 9.09
CA GLU A 74 -8.09 -1.10 10.43
C GLU A 74 -7.30 0.23 10.49
N CYS A 75 -6.73 0.70 9.37
CA CYS A 75 -5.92 1.91 9.27
C CYS A 75 -6.74 3.13 8.82
N ARG A 76 -8.04 3.18 9.16
CA ARG A 76 -8.96 4.25 8.72
C ARG A 76 -8.46 5.66 9.02
N SER A 77 -7.81 5.86 10.17
CA SER A 77 -7.24 7.15 10.58
C SER A 77 -6.10 7.62 9.67
N GLU A 78 -5.41 6.71 8.99
CA GLU A 78 -4.26 6.98 8.13
C GLU A 78 -4.64 7.25 6.68
N LEU A 79 -5.90 6.98 6.29
CA LEU A 79 -6.38 7.15 4.92
C LEU A 79 -6.07 8.57 4.37
N ARG A 80 -6.32 9.60 5.20
CA ARG A 80 -6.12 10.99 4.78
C ARG A 80 -4.65 11.38 4.66
N SER A 81 -3.80 10.90 5.57
CA SER A 81 -2.37 11.23 5.54
C SER A 81 -1.65 10.47 4.43
N ILE A 82 -2.03 9.22 4.18
CA ILE A 82 -1.35 8.34 3.23
C ILE A 82 -1.95 8.44 1.83
N ALA A 83 -3.25 8.19 1.65
CA ALA A 83 -3.87 8.23 0.33
C ALA A 83 -4.19 9.68 -0.12
N GLY A 84 -4.28 10.62 0.82
CA GLY A 84 -4.68 12.00 0.54
C GLY A 84 -6.17 12.21 0.32
N GLU A 85 -6.97 11.16 0.57
CA GLU A 85 -8.42 11.19 0.45
C GLU A 85 -9.04 12.00 1.59
N ARG A 86 -9.97 12.90 1.24
CA ARG A 86 -10.66 13.79 2.20
C ARG A 86 -12.15 13.49 2.31
N SER A 87 -12.71 12.78 1.35
CA SER A 87 -14.08 12.28 1.40
C SER A 87 -14.19 11.13 2.40
N LEU A 88 -15.43 10.91 2.84
CA LEU A 88 -15.74 9.79 3.72
C LEU A 88 -15.68 8.50 2.88
N PRO A 89 -14.76 7.56 3.16
CA PRO A 89 -14.71 6.30 2.42
C PRO A 89 -15.98 5.48 2.70
N PRO A 90 -16.39 4.60 1.76
CA PRO A 90 -17.49 3.69 2.00
C PRO A 90 -17.21 2.83 3.24
N TYR A 91 -18.25 2.53 4.03
CA TYR A 91 -18.06 1.76 5.25
C TYR A 91 -17.41 0.39 4.97
N ALA A 92 -16.31 0.14 5.65
CA ALA A 92 -15.66 -1.16 5.72
C ALA A 92 -15.42 -1.47 7.19
N GLU A 93 -16.00 -2.58 7.66
CA GLU A 93 -15.71 -3.11 8.98
C GLU A 93 -14.24 -3.58 9.01
N SER A 94 -13.53 -3.29 10.10
CA SER A 94 -12.15 -3.76 10.28
C SER A 94 -12.05 -5.28 10.18
N ARG A 95 -10.86 -5.79 9.84
CA ARG A 95 -10.51 -7.23 9.70
C ARG A 95 -10.97 -7.89 8.39
N ALA A 96 -10.51 -9.14 8.21
CA ALA A 96 -10.81 -10.03 7.07
C ALA A 96 -10.35 -9.50 5.70
N GLY A 97 -9.17 -8.85 5.64
CA GLY A 97 -8.59 -8.39 4.38
C GLY A 97 -9.29 -7.18 3.75
N ARG A 98 -10.27 -6.58 4.44
CA ARG A 98 -10.99 -5.41 3.94
C ARG A 98 -10.07 -4.21 3.84
N ALA A 99 -10.11 -3.54 2.70
CA ALA A 99 -9.33 -2.35 2.43
C ALA A 99 -10.12 -1.37 1.56
N TRP A 100 -9.60 -0.14 1.47
CA TRP A 100 -10.02 0.84 0.49
C TRP A 100 -8.95 0.97 -0.60
N LEU A 101 -9.37 0.83 -1.85
CA LEU A 101 -8.60 1.20 -3.03
C LEU A 101 -8.86 2.67 -3.34
N VAL A 102 -7.81 3.49 -3.27
CA VAL A 102 -7.84 4.90 -3.62
C VAL A 102 -7.02 5.08 -4.90
N SER A 103 -7.67 5.58 -5.94
CA SER A 103 -7.05 5.90 -7.22
C SER A 103 -7.11 7.42 -7.44
N SER A 104 -6.32 7.94 -8.38
CA SER A 104 -6.30 9.38 -8.67
C SER A 104 -7.56 9.89 -9.39
N SER A 105 -8.34 9.00 -10.01
CA SER A 105 -9.42 9.35 -10.92
C SER A 105 -10.81 8.87 -10.49
N ALA A 106 -10.92 8.09 -9.42
CA ALA A 106 -12.20 7.55 -8.95
C ALA A 106 -12.34 7.64 -7.42
N PRO A 107 -13.58 7.73 -6.90
CA PRO A 107 -13.83 7.64 -5.46
C PRO A 107 -13.31 6.33 -4.85
N PRO A 108 -12.98 6.31 -3.55
CA PRO A 108 -12.47 5.11 -2.88
C PRO A 108 -13.44 3.93 -3.00
N LEU A 109 -12.90 2.77 -3.40
CA LEU A 109 -13.66 1.53 -3.52
C LEU A 109 -13.32 0.58 -2.37
N ARG A 110 -14.32 -0.12 -1.85
CA ARG A 110 -14.08 -1.20 -0.88
C ARG A 110 -13.62 -2.45 -1.63
N VAL A 111 -12.48 -3.00 -1.23
CA VAL A 111 -11.90 -4.21 -1.80
C VAL A 111 -11.58 -5.24 -0.72
N LEU A 112 -11.38 -6.48 -1.13
CA LEU A 112 -10.86 -7.56 -0.30
C LEU A 112 -9.47 -7.92 -0.81
N LEU A 113 -8.49 -7.86 0.08
CA LEU A 113 -7.14 -8.32 -0.17
C LEU A 113 -7.04 -9.79 0.22
N PRO A 114 -6.20 -10.57 -0.49
CA PRO A 114 -5.89 -11.92 -0.04
C PRO A 114 -5.30 -11.87 1.37
N VAL A 115 -5.80 -12.77 2.21
CA VAL A 115 -5.40 -13.00 3.61
C VAL A 115 -4.84 -14.41 3.75
#